data_AF-A0A7K7M335-F1
#
_entry.id   AF-A0A7K7M335-F1
#
_cell.length_a   1.000
_cell.length_b   1.000
_cell.length_c   1.000
_cell.angle_alpha   90.00
_cell.angle_beta   90.00
_cell.angle_gamma   90.00
#
_symmetry.space_group_name_H-M   'P 1'
#
loop_
_entity.id
_entity.type
_entity.pdbx_description
1 polymer ?
#
loop_
_entity_poly.entity_id
_entity_poly.type
_entity_poly.pdbx_seq_one_letter_code
_entity_poly.pdbx_strand_id
1 'polypeptide(L)' 'VTFLGIKITGFYVSPPAIKIRRDIRTLHDAQQLVGSLQWLRNVILIPPEIMSPLYEPLKGKHPWEQ' A
#
# COMPACT_ATOMS: atom_id res chain seq x y z
N VAL A 1 15.92 -17.12 5.33
CA VAL A 1 16.39 -16.13 4.32
C VAL A 1 15.53 -14.87 4.38
N THR A 2 16.06 -13.73 3.96
CA THR A 2 15.27 -12.49 3.82
C THR A 2 15.18 -12.14 2.34
N PHE A 3 13.97 -11.94 1.83
CA PHE A 3 13.72 -11.57 0.43
C PHE A 3 12.64 -10.49 0.38
N LEU A 4 12.90 -9.37 -0.30
CA LEU A 4 11.99 -8.22 -0.35
C LEU A 4 11.51 -7.72 1.03
N GLY A 5 12.38 -7.80 2.05
CA GLY A 5 12.07 -7.45 3.44
C GLY A 5 11.24 -8.52 4.19
N ILE A 6 10.79 -9.57 3.52
CA ILE A 6 10.04 -10.69 4.11
C ILE A 6 11.03 -11.68 4.71
N LYS A 7 10.78 -12.08 5.96
CA LYS A 7 11.55 -13.14 6.62
C LYS A 7 10.92 -14.49 6.31
N ILE A 8 11.67 -15.34 5.62
CA ILE A 8 11.23 -16.69 5.23
C ILE A 8 12.03 -17.71 6.04
N THR A 9 11.32 -18.58 6.75
CA THR A 9 11.84 -19.73 7.49
C THR A 9 11.29 -21.02 6.90
N GLY A 10 11.73 -22.19 7.36
CA GLY A 10 11.20 -23.47 6.89
C GLY A 10 9.71 -23.69 7.18
N PHE A 11 9.13 -22.91 8.10
CA PHE A 11 7.75 -23.11 8.59
C PHE A 11 6.86 -21.87 8.44
N TYR A 12 7.46 -20.68 8.33
CA TYR A 12 6.74 -19.41 8.36
C TYR A 12 7.30 -18.39 7.38
N VAL A 13 6.39 -17.61 6.80
CA VAL A 13 6.66 -16.39 6.04
C VAL A 13 6.16 -15.21 6.87
N SER A 14 7.07 -14.35 7.32
CA SER A 14 6.74 -13.18 8.13
C SER A 14 6.95 -11.90 7.33
N PRO A 15 5.89 -11.07 7.16
CA PRO A 15 6.01 -9.80 6.46
C PRO A 15 6.90 -8.81 7.24
N PRO A 16 7.60 -7.88 6.56
CA PRO A 16 8.18 -6.71 7.21
C PRO A 16 7.14 -5.95 8.02
N ALA A 17 7.60 -5.30 9.08
CA ALA A 17 6.75 -4.45 9.91
C ALA A 17 6.23 -3.26 9.08
N ILE A 18 4.92 -3.25 8.81
CA ILE A 18 4.25 -2.14 8.15
C ILE A 18 3.78 -1.15 9.20
N LYS A 19 4.09 0.13 9.01
CA LYS A 19 3.50 1.21 9.79
C LYS A 19 2.39 1.87 8.99
N ILE A 20 1.14 1.58 9.37
CA ILE A 20 -0.03 2.24 8.78
C ILE A 20 -0.26 3.55 9.53
N ARG A 21 0.03 4.69 8.88
CA ARG A 21 -0.34 6.02 9.37
C ARG A 21 -1.84 6.21 9.20
N ARG A 22 -2.55 6.54 10.28
CA ARG A 22 -4.02 6.76 10.26
C ARG A 22 -4.40 8.24 10.22
N ASP A 23 -3.47 9.12 10.59
CA ASP A 23 -3.64 10.57 10.48
C ASP A 23 -3.21 11.02 9.08
N ILE A 24 -4.19 11.18 8.20
CA ILE A 24 -4.00 11.53 6.79
C ILE A 24 -4.40 12.99 6.61
N ARG A 25 -3.42 13.88 6.44
CA ARG A 25 -3.67 15.33 6.30
C ARG A 25 -3.27 15.87 4.94
N THR A 26 -2.33 15.21 4.28
CA THR A 26 -1.78 15.64 3.00
C THR A 26 -1.94 14.57 1.93
N LEU A 27 -1.82 14.98 0.66
CA LEU A 27 -1.72 14.03 -0.46
C LEU A 27 -0.56 13.04 -0.26
N HIS A 28 0.56 13.51 0.26
CA HIS A 28 1.71 12.67 0.54
C HIS A 28 1.39 11.58 1.58
N ASP A 29 0.65 11.91 2.63
CA ASP A 29 0.21 10.92 3.62
C ASP A 29 -0.68 9.86 2.99
N ALA A 30 -1.62 10.27 2.12
CA ALA A 30 -2.48 9.35 1.38
C ALA A 30 -1.66 8.43 0.46
N GLN A 31 -0.66 8.96 -0.24
CA GLN A 31 0.26 8.16 -1.07
C GLN A 31 1.03 7.13 -0.24
N GLN A 32 1.56 7.52 0.93
CA GLN A 32 2.26 6.60 1.83
C GLN A 32 1.35 5.48 2.35
N LEU A 33 0.10 5.82 2.69
CA LEU A 33 -0.90 4.84 3.11
C LEU A 33 -1.21 3.85 1.99
N VAL A 34 -1.49 4.34 0.78
CA VAL A 34 -1.79 3.49 -0.38
C VAL A 34 -0.62 2.58 -0.74
N GLY A 35 0.62 3.09 -0.72
CA GLY A 35 1.81 2.26 -0.95
C GLY A 35 1.95 1.14 0.09
N SER A 36 1.69 1.43 1.37
CA SER A 36 1.72 0.43 2.44
C SER A 36 0.66 -0.66 2.26
N LEU A 37 -0.55 -0.27 1.84
CA LEU A 37 -1.66 -1.20 1.57
C LEU A 37 -1.43 -2.04 0.31
N GLN A 38 -0.86 -1.45 -0.76
CA GLN A 38 -0.48 -2.19 -1.96
C GLN A 38 0.56 -3.28 -1.66
N TRP A 39 1.53 -2.97 -0.81
CA TRP A 39 2.50 -3.97 -0.35
C TRP A 39 1.79 -5.09 0.43
N LEU A 40 0.91 -4.73 1.36
CA LEU A 40 0.19 -5.67 2.24
C LEU A 40 -0.79 -6.57 1.47
N ARG A 41 -1.38 -6.07 0.38
CA ARG A 41 -2.37 -6.78 -0.43
C ARG A 41 -1.94 -8.21 -0.81
N ASN A 42 -0.66 -8.42 -1.11
CA ASN A 42 -0.14 -9.74 -1.50
C ASN A 42 -0.06 -10.73 -0.32
N VAL A 43 -0.06 -10.24 0.91
CA VAL A 43 0.07 -11.05 2.13
C VAL A 43 -1.30 -11.44 2.69
N ILE A 44 -2.29 -10.54 2.63
CA ILE A 44 -3.63 -10.75 3.21
C ILE A 44 -4.75 -10.83 2.15
N LEU A 45 -4.38 -11.00 0.88
CA LEU A 45 -5.30 -11.25 -0.24
C LEU A 45 -6.41 -10.20 -0.41
N ILE A 46 -6.06 -8.91 -0.32
CA ILE A 46 -7.02 -7.83 -0.59
C ILE A 46 -7.40 -7.82 -2.09
N PRO A 47 -8.69 -7.90 -2.44
CA PRO A 47 -9.12 -7.79 -3.84
C PRO A 47 -8.79 -6.39 -4.41
N PRO A 48 -8.34 -6.28 -5.68
CA PRO A 48 -7.98 -4.99 -6.26
C PRO A 48 -9.13 -3.98 -6.27
N GLU A 49 -10.37 -4.46 -6.33
CA GLU A 49 -11.59 -3.64 -6.35
C GLU A 49 -11.75 -2.85 -5.04
N ILE A 50 -11.34 -3.42 -3.91
CA ILE A 50 -11.36 -2.76 -2.59
C ILE A 50 -10.34 -1.62 -2.54
N MET A 51 -9.27 -1.69 -3.33
CA MET A 51 -8.25 -0.65 -3.41
C MET A 51 -8.63 0.48 -4.37
N SER A 52 -9.56 0.24 -5.31
CA SER A 52 -9.92 1.21 -6.34
C SER A 52 -10.29 2.60 -5.81
N PRO A 53 -11.11 2.73 -4.74
CA PRO A 53 -11.46 4.04 -4.18
C PRO A 53 -10.27 4.82 -3.63
N LEU A 54 -9.16 4.14 -3.30
CA LEU A 54 -7.96 4.78 -2.79
C LEU A 54 -7.10 5.39 -3.90
N TYR A 55 -7.30 4.98 -5.15
CA TYR A 55 -6.54 5.49 -6.29
C TYR A 55 -7.14 6.76 -6.88
N GLU A 56 -8.46 6.91 -6.84
CA GLU A 56 -9.14 8.08 -7.40
C GLU A 56 -8.62 9.42 -6.86
N PRO A 57 -8.44 9.61 -5.53
CA PRO A 57 -7.92 10.87 -4.99
C PRO A 57 -6.45 11.11 -5.33
N LEU A 58 -5.72 10.08 -5.77
CA LEU A 58 -4.32 10.15 -6.15
C LEU A 58 -4.12 10.45 -7.64
N LYS A 59 -5.19 10.35 -8.44
CA LYS A 59 -5.16 10.78 -9.83
C LYS A 59 -5.00 12.30 -9.84
N GLY A 60 -3.83 12.75 -10.27
CA GLY A 60 -3.60 14.16 -10.54
C GLY A 60 -4.53 14.66 -11.64
N LYS A 61 -4.69 15.97 -11.75
CA LYS A 61 -5.37 16.57 -12.90
C LYS A 61 -4.60 16.26 -14.17
N HIS A 62 -5.31 15.99 -15.25
CA HIS A 62 -4.63 15.85 -16.53
C HIS A 62 -4.12 17.21 -17.02
N PRO A 63 -2.99 17.27 -17.76
CA PRO A 63 -2.44 18.53 -18.27
C PRO A 63 -3.40 19.36 -19.14
N TRP A 64 -4.44 18.72 -19.69
CA TRP A 64 -5.47 19.33 -20.54
C TRP A 64 -6.77 19.66 -19.78
N GLU A 65 -6.87 19.31 -18.50
CA GLU A 65 -7.96 19.69 -17.60
C GLU A 65 -7.55 20.97 -16.87
N GLN A 66 -7.57 22.10 -17.59
CA GLN A 66 -7.48 23.42 -16.95
C GLN A 66 -8.79 23.78 -16.25
#